data_AF-A0A328DKX0-F1
#
_entry.id   AF-A0A328DKX0-F1
#
_cell.length_a   1.000
_cell.length_b   1.000
_cell.length_c   1.000
_cell.angle_alpha   90.00
_cell.angle_beta   90.00
_cell.angle_gamma   90.00
#
_symmetry.space_group_name_H-M   'P 1'
#
loop_
_entity.id
_entity.type
_entity.pdbx_description
1 polymer ?
#
loop_
_entity_poly.entity_id
_entity_poly.type
_entity_poly.pdbx_seq_one_letter_code
_entity_poly.pdbx_strand_id
1 'polypeptide(L)'
;MVDTIELFQSVMCAPEFCTDVSFVVGFPNPTRPFVFSIDGGGVATNEGGGLFAARGSGSPYAIAALDCRLSYAPRAPFPGMSSFHPVYNPPSMGAPICSWEEAVFWAQEAMTFAAYKDGATGGNFYQVLMSSSAGGGHVTWLQFPYTFEDSQRYFPLSYFDYIRVRR
;
A
#
# COMPACT_ATOMS: atom_id res chain seq x y z
N MET A 1 25.62 -10.28 10.94
CA MET A 1 24.64 -9.44 10.22
C MET A 1 23.97 -10.41 9.27
N VAL A 2 22.78 -10.92 9.60
CA VAL A 2 22.09 -11.89 8.75
C VAL A 2 21.57 -11.11 7.56
N ASP A 3 21.93 -11.54 6.36
CA ASP A 3 21.52 -10.89 5.12
C ASP A 3 19.99 -10.98 5.03
N THR A 4 19.31 -9.83 4.97
CA THR A 4 17.85 -9.74 5.03
C THR A 4 17.18 -10.59 3.94
N ILE A 5 17.92 -10.84 2.84
CA ILE A 5 17.51 -11.71 1.74
C ILE A 5 17.54 -13.20 2.14
N GLU A 6 18.56 -13.66 2.85
CA GLU A 6 18.62 -15.05 3.35
C GLU A 6 17.56 -15.31 4.43
N LEU A 7 17.28 -14.30 5.27
CA LEU A 7 16.18 -14.36 6.23
C LEU A 7 14.83 -14.41 5.49
N PHE A 8 14.62 -13.57 4.48
CA PHE A 8 13.41 -13.60 3.66
C PHE A 8 13.24 -14.96 2.98
N GLN A 9 14.28 -15.47 2.31
CA GLN A 9 14.24 -16.76 1.63
C GLN A 9 14.00 -17.93 2.60
N SER A 10 14.63 -17.94 3.78
CA SER A 10 14.41 -19.01 4.76
C SER A 10 12.98 -19.02 5.32
N VAL A 11 12.37 -17.86 5.53
CA VAL A 11 10.97 -17.72 5.95
C VAL A 11 10.00 -18.12 4.82
N MET A 12 10.31 -17.76 3.58
CA MET A 12 9.51 -18.11 2.40
C MET A 12 9.57 -19.59 2.04
N CYS A 13 10.69 -20.25 2.30
CA CYS A 13 10.91 -21.66 1.95
C CYS A 13 10.48 -22.64 3.05
N ALA A 14 10.03 -22.15 4.21
CA ALA A 14 9.59 -22.98 5.32
C ALA A 14 8.06 -23.21 5.21
N PRO A 15 7.60 -24.41 4.78
CA PRO A 15 6.19 -24.68 4.47
C PRO A 15 5.25 -24.50 5.66
N GLU A 16 5.80 -24.60 6.86
CA GLU A 16 5.13 -24.52 8.16
C GLU A 16 4.67 -23.09 8.50
N PHE A 17 5.26 -22.08 7.86
CA PHE A 17 4.96 -20.67 8.07
C PHE A 17 4.17 -20.05 6.90
N CYS A 18 4.11 -20.71 5.74
CA CYS A 18 3.56 -20.11 4.52
C CYS A 18 2.04 -19.90 4.53
N THR A 19 1.26 -20.56 5.40
CA THR A 19 -0.20 -20.44 5.40
C THR A 19 -0.72 -19.13 5.99
N ASP A 20 0.08 -18.43 6.79
CA ASP A 20 -0.32 -17.19 7.47
C ASP A 20 0.43 -15.95 6.98
N VAL A 21 1.41 -16.12 6.08
CA VAL A 21 2.16 -14.98 5.54
C VAL A 21 1.41 -14.40 4.35
N SER A 22 1.16 -13.08 4.42
CA SER A 22 0.59 -12.32 3.31
C SER A 22 1.61 -11.32 2.79
N PHE A 23 1.56 -11.04 1.49
CA PHE A 23 2.46 -10.12 0.81
C PHE A 23 1.69 -8.96 0.20
N VAL A 24 2.34 -7.82 0.11
CA VAL A 24 1.96 -6.73 -0.79
C VAL A 24 3.07 -6.60 -1.81
N VAL A 25 2.72 -6.67 -3.09
CA VAL A 25 3.67 -6.64 -4.20
C VAL A 25 3.35 -5.45 -5.10
N GLY A 26 4.35 -4.60 -5.31
CA GLY A 26 4.27 -3.45 -6.21
C GLY A 26 5.06 -3.69 -7.50
N PHE A 27 4.46 -3.32 -8.62
CA PHE A 27 5.04 -3.37 -9.96
C PHE A 27 5.21 -1.94 -10.49
N PRO A 28 6.45 -1.43 -10.54
CA PRO A 28 6.71 -0.11 -11.10
C PRO A 28 6.70 -0.21 -12.62
N ASN A 29 5.51 -0.15 -13.22
CA ASN A 29 5.35 -0.10 -14.67
C ASN A 29 5.12 1.36 -15.10
N PRO A 30 5.93 1.89 -16.06
CA PRO A 30 5.87 3.28 -16.48
C PRO A 30 4.56 3.69 -17.18
N THR A 31 3.78 2.74 -17.70
CA THR A 31 2.48 3.02 -18.32
C THR A 31 1.32 2.81 -17.36
N ARG A 32 1.44 1.87 -16.41
CA ARG A 32 0.45 1.63 -15.37
C ARG A 32 1.08 0.94 -14.15
N PRO A 33 1.48 1.67 -13.10
CA PRO A 33 1.89 1.05 -11.85
C PRO A 33 0.75 0.18 -11.31
N PHE A 34 1.11 -0.94 -10.70
CA PHE A 34 0.14 -1.89 -10.20
C PHE A 34 0.58 -2.45 -8.86
N VAL A 35 -0.35 -2.53 -7.92
CA VAL A 35 -0.14 -3.08 -6.58
C VAL A 35 -1.22 -4.11 -6.32
N PHE A 36 -0.83 -5.26 -5.77
CA PHE A 36 -1.76 -6.27 -5.28
C PHE A 36 -1.22 -6.91 -4.02
N SER A 37 -2.09 -7.61 -3.31
CA SER A 37 -1.74 -8.37 -2.14
C SER A 37 -2.08 -9.84 -2.28
N ILE A 38 -1.18 -10.70 -1.85
CA ILE A 38 -1.30 -12.16 -1.90
C ILE A 38 -1.53 -12.64 -0.47
N ASP A 39 -2.56 -13.44 -0.22
CA ASP A 39 -2.73 -14.11 1.07
C ASP A 39 -1.94 -15.44 1.14
N GLY A 40 -1.93 -16.09 2.31
CA GLY A 40 -1.24 -17.37 2.49
C GLY A 40 -1.83 -18.52 1.67
N GLY A 41 -3.02 -18.34 1.08
CA GLY A 41 -3.63 -19.26 0.11
C GLY A 41 -3.23 -18.98 -1.34
N GLY A 42 -2.43 -17.94 -1.60
CA GLY A 42 -2.01 -17.53 -2.93
C GLY A 42 -3.03 -16.68 -3.69
N VAL A 43 -4.12 -16.24 -3.05
CA VAL A 43 -5.14 -15.41 -3.70
C VAL A 43 -4.67 -13.97 -3.77
N ALA A 44 -4.55 -13.46 -5.00
CA ALA A 44 -4.17 -12.08 -5.27
C ALA A 44 -5.41 -11.17 -5.32
N THR A 45 -5.44 -10.13 -4.48
CA THR A 45 -6.47 -9.08 -4.47
C THR A 45 -5.84 -7.71 -4.67
N ASN A 46 -6.59 -6.76 -5.20
CA ASN A 46 -6.14 -5.37 -5.33
C ASN A 46 -7.31 -4.42 -5.07
N GLU A 47 -6.98 -3.20 -4.67
CA GLU A 47 -7.95 -2.15 -4.35
C GLU A 47 -7.69 -0.91 -5.22
N GLY A 48 -8.70 -0.03 -5.31
CA GLY A 48 -8.57 1.22 -6.08
C GLY A 48 -8.20 1.01 -7.56
N GLY A 49 -8.58 -0.13 -8.17
CA GLY A 49 -8.21 -0.46 -9.55
C GLY A 49 -6.75 -0.87 -9.74
N GLY A 50 -6.08 -1.32 -8.68
CA GLY A 50 -4.67 -1.73 -8.69
C GLY A 50 -3.70 -0.66 -8.22
N LEU A 51 -4.18 0.41 -7.58
CA LEU A 51 -3.34 1.52 -7.13
C LEU A 51 -2.73 1.28 -5.76
N PHE A 52 -3.38 0.46 -4.93
CA PHE A 52 -2.89 0.12 -3.60
C PHE A 52 -3.41 -1.25 -3.17
N ALA A 53 -2.80 -1.78 -2.13
CA ALA A 53 -3.27 -2.98 -1.44
C ALA A 53 -2.83 -2.93 0.02
N ALA A 54 -3.58 -3.60 0.89
CA ALA A 54 -3.23 -3.76 2.30
C ALA A 54 -3.53 -5.21 2.75
N ARG A 55 -2.84 -5.67 3.79
CA ARG A 55 -3.03 -6.98 4.43
C ARG A 55 -2.83 -6.89 5.94
N GLY A 56 -3.28 -7.91 6.65
CA GLY A 56 -3.34 -7.94 8.11
C GLY A 56 -4.69 -7.51 8.66
N SER A 57 -4.87 -7.62 9.97
CA SER A 57 -6.14 -7.32 10.67
C SER A 57 -6.61 -5.88 10.48
N GLY A 58 -5.68 -4.91 10.48
CA GLY A 58 -5.98 -3.50 10.25
C GLY A 58 -6.27 -3.11 8.79
N SER A 59 -6.14 -4.05 7.84
CA SER A 59 -6.25 -3.75 6.40
C SER A 59 -7.56 -3.12 5.96
N PRO A 60 -8.76 -3.49 6.47
CA PRO A 60 -10.01 -2.84 6.04
C PRO A 60 -10.02 -1.34 6.34
N TYR A 61 -9.40 -0.93 7.45
CA TYR A 61 -9.30 0.47 7.84
C TYR A 61 -8.27 1.23 7.00
N ALA A 62 -7.11 0.62 6.74
CA ALA A 62 -6.10 1.21 5.86
C ALA A 62 -6.66 1.40 4.43
N ILE A 63 -7.40 0.41 3.91
CA ILE A 63 -8.08 0.48 2.61
C ILE A 63 -9.07 1.65 2.60
N ALA A 64 -9.92 1.76 3.62
CA ALA A 64 -10.90 2.85 3.70
C ALA A 64 -10.26 4.25 3.73
N ALA A 65 -9.12 4.41 4.42
CA ALA A 65 -8.37 5.66 4.45
C ALA A 65 -7.78 6.01 3.08
N LEU A 66 -7.14 5.03 2.42
CA LEU A 66 -6.54 5.19 1.09
C LEU A 66 -7.59 5.45 0.02
N ASP A 67 -8.71 4.72 0.02
CA ASP A 67 -9.82 4.96 -0.90
C ASP A 67 -10.35 6.38 -0.77
N CYS A 68 -10.57 6.83 0.47
CA CYS A 68 -11.06 8.18 0.71
C CYS A 68 -10.07 9.22 0.19
N ARG A 69 -8.78 9.09 0.52
CA ARG A 69 -7.72 10.01 0.07
C ARG A 69 -7.60 10.03 -1.47
N LEU A 70 -7.56 8.87 -2.10
CA LEU A 70 -7.41 8.72 -3.56
C LEU A 70 -8.67 9.12 -4.34
N SER A 71 -9.84 9.18 -3.70
CA SER A 71 -11.06 9.72 -4.32
C SER A 71 -10.98 11.22 -4.57
N TYR A 72 -10.17 11.95 -3.80
CA TYR A 72 -9.94 13.40 -3.94
C TYR A 72 -8.66 13.77 -4.69
N ALA A 73 -7.77 12.81 -4.95
CA ALA A 73 -6.50 13.06 -5.63
C ALA A 73 -6.73 13.46 -7.11
N PRO A 74 -6.04 14.51 -7.63
CA PRO A 74 -5.99 14.78 -9.06
C PRO A 74 -5.43 13.58 -9.83
N ARG A 75 -5.87 13.37 -11.08
CA ARG A 75 -5.53 12.16 -11.84
C ARG A 75 -4.99 12.48 -13.23
N ALA A 76 -3.91 11.81 -13.61
CA ALA A 76 -3.39 11.81 -14.97
C ALA A 76 -3.86 10.56 -15.71
N PRO A 77 -4.31 10.65 -16.97
CA PRO A 77 -4.69 9.46 -17.74
C PRO A 77 -3.50 8.53 -17.94
N PHE A 78 -3.73 7.20 -17.92
CA PHE A 78 -2.69 6.24 -18.26
C PHE A 78 -2.36 6.30 -19.77
N PRO A 79 -1.08 6.37 -20.17
CA PRO A 79 -0.69 6.34 -21.57
C PRO A 79 -1.12 5.03 -22.26
N GLY A 80 -1.75 5.11 -23.44
CA GLY A 80 -2.02 3.93 -24.29
C GLY A 80 -3.36 3.20 -24.11
N MET A 81 -4.36 3.80 -23.45
CA MET A 81 -5.71 3.22 -23.29
C MET A 81 -6.58 3.31 -24.56
N SER A 82 -6.16 2.73 -25.68
CA SER A 82 -7.04 2.57 -26.86
C SER A 82 -7.58 1.17 -27.08
N SER A 83 -7.04 0.12 -26.44
CA SER A 83 -7.52 -1.26 -26.68
C SER A 83 -6.86 -2.29 -25.75
N PHE A 84 -7.39 -2.57 -24.56
CA PHE A 84 -7.02 -3.77 -23.80
C PHE A 84 -8.22 -4.36 -23.03
N HIS A 85 -8.13 -5.67 -22.83
CA HIS A 85 -9.13 -6.70 -22.54
C HIS A 85 -10.36 -6.33 -21.65
N PRO A 86 -11.60 -6.74 -22.03
CA PRO A 86 -12.86 -6.39 -21.35
C PRO A 86 -13.09 -7.07 -19.98
N VAL A 87 -12.16 -7.90 -19.51
CA VAL A 87 -12.29 -8.65 -18.24
C VAL A 87 -11.72 -7.87 -17.05
N TYR A 88 -10.90 -6.84 -17.30
CA TYR A 88 -10.28 -6.00 -16.26
C TYR A 88 -10.66 -4.54 -16.46
N ASN A 89 -11.92 -4.17 -16.18
CA ASN A 89 -12.25 -2.75 -16.00
C ASN A 89 -13.33 -2.56 -14.93
N PRO A 90 -13.14 -1.53 -14.12
CA PRO A 90 -14.02 -0.38 -14.26
C PRO A 90 -13.26 0.81 -14.87
N PRO A 91 -13.93 1.57 -15.75
CA PRO A 91 -13.43 2.84 -16.24
C PRO A 91 -13.58 3.89 -15.14
N SER A 92 -12.50 4.26 -14.46
CA SER A 92 -12.39 5.60 -13.86
C SER A 92 -10.99 5.91 -13.32
N MET A 93 -10.40 6.92 -13.97
CA MET A 93 -9.45 7.89 -13.42
C MET A 93 -8.02 7.36 -13.28
N GLY A 94 -7.08 7.86 -14.09
CA GLY A 94 -5.74 7.29 -14.19
C GLY A 94 -4.86 7.44 -12.93
N ALA A 95 -3.54 7.53 -13.11
CA ALA A 95 -2.62 7.57 -11.98
C ALA A 95 -2.90 8.81 -11.10
N PRO A 96 -2.96 8.67 -9.75
CA PRO A 96 -3.00 9.83 -8.87
C PRO A 96 -1.75 10.68 -9.12
N ILE A 97 -1.95 11.98 -9.34
CA ILE A 97 -0.86 12.95 -9.45
C ILE A 97 -0.50 13.33 -8.02
N CYS A 98 0.63 12.82 -7.55
CA CYS A 98 1.18 13.14 -6.24
C CYS A 98 2.71 13.05 -6.27
N SER A 99 3.36 13.73 -5.35
CA SER A 99 4.78 13.53 -5.07
C SER A 99 4.99 12.23 -4.29
N TRP A 100 6.23 11.75 -4.23
CA TRP A 100 6.55 10.56 -3.43
C TRP A 100 6.35 10.82 -1.94
N GLU A 101 6.60 12.05 -1.47
CA GLU A 101 6.35 12.50 -0.10
C GLU A 101 4.85 12.44 0.24
N GLU A 102 3.98 12.87 -0.69
CA GLU A 102 2.53 12.79 -0.52
C GLU A 102 2.06 11.33 -0.46
N ALA A 103 2.56 10.46 -1.35
CA ALA A 103 2.24 9.04 -1.31
C ALA A 103 2.67 8.38 0.01
N VAL A 104 3.85 8.73 0.52
CA VAL A 104 4.34 8.28 1.82
C VAL A 104 3.45 8.78 2.96
N PHE A 105 3.06 10.06 2.93
CA PHE A 105 2.18 10.65 3.93
C PHE A 105 0.80 9.97 3.94
N TRP A 106 0.24 9.65 2.78
CA TRP A 106 -1.04 8.92 2.67
C TRP A 106 -0.93 7.48 3.20
N ALA A 107 0.21 6.82 2.98
CA ALA A 107 0.46 5.50 3.56
C ALA A 107 0.57 5.57 5.09
N GLN A 108 1.28 6.56 5.64
CA GLN A 108 1.37 6.81 7.08
C GLN A 108 0.01 7.01 7.71
N GLU A 109 -0.79 7.91 7.12
CA GLU A 109 -2.16 8.19 7.54
C GLU A 109 -3.00 6.91 7.64
N ALA A 110 -2.94 6.07 6.61
CA ALA A 110 -3.70 4.82 6.54
C ALA A 110 -3.24 3.81 7.61
N MET A 111 -1.93 3.70 7.85
CA MET A 111 -1.36 2.85 8.90
C MET A 111 -1.79 3.32 10.30
N THR A 112 -1.73 4.63 10.55
CA THR A 112 -2.16 5.21 11.82
C THR A 112 -3.65 5.01 12.05
N PHE A 113 -4.48 5.21 11.02
CA PHE A 113 -5.92 4.96 11.13
C PHE A 113 -6.23 3.50 11.43
N ALA A 114 -5.53 2.57 10.78
CA ALA A 114 -5.66 1.14 11.04
C ALA A 114 -5.30 0.80 12.50
N ALA A 115 -4.19 1.33 13.03
CA ALA A 115 -3.81 1.14 14.42
C ALA A 115 -4.81 1.76 15.42
N TYR A 116 -5.47 2.87 15.06
CA TYR A 116 -6.54 3.43 15.90
C TYR A 116 -7.79 2.55 15.96
N LYS A 117 -8.11 1.82 14.88
CA LYS A 117 -9.37 1.07 14.75
C LYS A 117 -9.23 -0.41 15.08
N ASP A 118 -8.03 -0.96 14.95
CA ASP A 118 -7.75 -2.37 15.21
C ASP A 118 -6.75 -2.51 16.36
N GLY A 119 -7.20 -3.08 17.48
CA GLY A 119 -6.36 -3.30 18.67
C GLY A 119 -5.22 -4.31 18.46
N ALA A 120 -5.24 -5.07 17.36
CA ALA A 120 -4.15 -5.95 16.96
C ALA A 120 -3.11 -5.26 16.05
N THR A 121 -3.36 -4.03 15.59
CA THR A 121 -2.46 -3.25 14.73
C THR A 121 -1.78 -2.13 15.52
N GLY A 122 -0.47 -1.98 15.42
CA GLY A 122 0.28 -0.89 16.07
C GLY A 122 1.77 -1.17 16.24
N GLY A 123 2.40 -0.45 17.15
CA GLY A 123 3.82 -0.60 17.48
C GLY A 123 4.75 0.26 16.62
N ASN A 124 5.85 -0.34 16.16
CA ASN A 124 6.81 0.33 15.28
C ASN A 124 6.35 0.22 13.82
N PHE A 125 6.31 1.35 13.15
CA PHE A 125 6.03 1.41 11.74
C PHE A 125 7.31 1.58 10.93
N TYR A 126 7.32 0.92 9.77
CA TYR A 126 8.41 1.00 8.81
C TYR A 126 7.83 1.36 7.45
N GLN A 127 8.41 2.38 6.83
CA GLN A 127 8.13 2.71 5.44
C GLN A 127 9.25 2.19 4.57
N VAL A 128 8.89 1.73 3.37
CA VAL A 128 9.83 1.39 2.31
C VAL A 128 9.33 2.07 1.05
N LEU A 129 10.16 2.94 0.48
CA LEU A 129 9.87 3.57 -0.81
C LEU A 129 10.48 2.73 -1.92
N MET A 130 9.75 2.53 -3.01
CA MET A 130 10.31 2.02 -4.25
C MET A 130 9.94 2.99 -5.36
N SER A 131 10.94 3.45 -6.12
CA SER A 131 10.75 4.31 -7.27
C SER A 131 11.38 3.68 -8.50
N SER A 132 10.86 3.97 -9.68
CA SER A 132 11.55 3.69 -10.94
C SER A 132 11.55 4.98 -11.73
N SER A 133 12.74 5.53 -12.00
CA SER A 133 12.86 6.51 -13.07
C SER A 133 12.65 5.79 -14.42
N ALA A 134 12.21 6.54 -15.43
CA ALA A 134 12.13 6.03 -16.79
C ALA A 134 13.53 5.61 -17.26
N GLY A 135 13.77 4.30 -17.45
CA GLY A 135 14.99 3.77 -18.05
C GLY A 135 15.91 2.94 -17.14
N GLY A 136 15.61 2.80 -15.85
CA GLY A 136 16.39 1.93 -14.96
C GLY A 136 15.84 2.00 -13.54
N GLY A 137 15.19 0.92 -13.09
CA GLY A 137 14.56 0.87 -11.77
C GLY A 137 15.57 1.08 -10.65
N HIS A 138 15.62 2.29 -10.10
CA HIS A 138 16.40 2.60 -8.91
C HIS A 138 15.57 2.32 -7.66
N VAL A 139 15.76 1.14 -7.08
CA VAL A 139 15.18 0.83 -5.76
C VAL A 139 15.97 1.60 -4.69
N THR A 140 15.33 2.60 -4.07
CA THR A 140 15.91 3.33 -2.94
C THR A 140 15.21 2.93 -1.65
N TRP A 141 15.90 2.16 -0.81
CA TRP A 141 15.41 1.80 0.52
C TRP A 141 15.52 3.00 1.45
N LEU A 142 14.41 3.69 1.68
CA LEU A 142 14.29 4.69 2.73
C LEU A 142 13.47 4.10 3.87
N GLN A 143 14.14 3.69 4.94
CA GLN A 143 13.50 3.23 6.17
C GLN A 143 13.42 4.41 7.15
N PHE A 144 12.21 4.92 7.35
CA PHE A 144 11.93 5.88 8.42
C PHE A 144 11.18 5.12 9.52
N PRO A 145 11.87 4.65 10.58
CA PRO A 145 11.17 4.11 11.73
C PRO A 145 10.40 5.25 12.40
N TYR A 146 9.11 5.03 12.66
CA TYR A 146 8.32 5.93 13.49
C TYR A 146 7.37 5.09 14.35
N THR A 147 7.07 5.59 15.54
CA THR A 147 6.15 4.90 16.46
C THR A 147 4.72 5.31 16.19
N PHE A 148 3.76 4.53 16.70
CA PHE A 148 2.37 4.97 16.71
C PHE A 148 2.24 6.31 17.42
N GLU A 149 2.88 6.51 18.57
CA GLU A 149 2.88 7.75 19.33
C GLU A 149 3.41 8.94 18.52
N ASP A 150 4.47 8.75 17.72
CA ASP A 150 4.98 9.79 16.82
C ASP A 150 3.94 10.11 15.73
N SER A 151 3.28 9.09 15.20
CA SER A 151 2.25 9.25 14.18
C SER A 151 1.03 10.02 14.69
N GLN A 152 0.68 9.89 15.97
CA GLN A 152 -0.44 10.62 16.59
C GLN A 152 -0.19 12.13 16.64
N ARG A 153 1.07 12.59 16.59
CA ARG A 153 1.40 14.02 16.51
C ARG A 153 1.03 14.63 15.16
N TYR A 154 1.11 13.82 14.10
CA TYR A 154 0.78 14.24 12.73
C TYR A 154 -0.68 13.92 12.37
N PHE A 155 -1.23 12.86 12.97
CA PHE A 155 -2.57 12.34 12.69
C PHE A 155 -3.33 12.12 14.01
N PRO A 156 -3.75 13.19 14.72
CA PRO A 156 -4.63 13.04 15.87
C PRO A 156 -5.94 12.38 15.45
N LEU A 157 -6.66 11.72 16.38
CA LEU A 157 -7.88 10.98 16.03
C LEU A 157 -8.92 11.82 15.26
N SER A 158 -9.08 13.10 15.61
CA SER A 158 -9.96 14.06 14.92
C SER A 158 -9.58 14.31 13.46
N TYR A 159 -8.34 14.00 13.08
CA TYR A 159 -7.89 14.08 11.69
C TYR A 159 -8.69 13.15 10.77
N PHE A 160 -9.24 12.05 11.30
CA PHE A 160 -9.93 11.03 10.51
C PHE A 160 -11.44 11.22 10.41
N ASP A 161 -11.99 12.36 10.86
CA ASP A 161 -13.42 12.64 10.79
C ASP A 161 -13.96 12.67 9.34
N TYR A 162 -13.07 12.86 8.37
CA TYR A 162 -13.41 12.80 6.94
C TYR A 162 -13.61 11.37 6.43
N ILE A 163 -13.07 10.35 7.11
CA ILE A 163 -13.21 8.94 6.70
C ILE A 163 -14.57 8.42 7.15
N ARG A 164 -15.52 8.37 6.22
CA ARG A 164 -16.81 7.70 6.44
C ARG A 164 -16.64 6.19 6.28
N VAL A 165 -16.25 5.49 7.36
CA VAL A 165 -16.27 4.03 7.37
C VAL A 165 -17.73 3.58 7.25
N ARG A 166 -18.10 2.95 6.14
CA ARG A 166 -19.39 2.25 6.04
C ARG A 166 -19.32 1.05 6.99
N ARG A 167 -20.16 1.07 8.03
CA ARG A 167 -20.36 -0.08 8.92
C ARG A 167 -21.05 -1.22 8.18
#